data_AF-A0A7Z0NFC3-F1
#
_entry.id   AF-A0A7Z0NFC3-F1
#
_cell.length_a   1.000
_cell.length_b   1.000
_cell.length_c   1.000
_cell.angle_alpha   90.00
_cell.angle_beta   90.00
_cell.angle_gamma   90.00
#
_symmetry.space_group_name_H-M   'P 1'
#
loop_
_entity.id
_entity.type
_entity.pdbx_description
1 polymer ?
#
loop_
_entity_poly.entity_id
_entity_poly.type
_entity_poly.pdbx_seq_one_letter_code
_entity_poly.pdbx_strand_id
1 'polypeptide(L)' 'MIMMLPFLTGALAAWFGMRGRRRLCLWAWLTTLVIYAAWCKFHMTDALGFSL' A
#
# COMPACT_ATOMS: atom_id res chain seq x y z
N MET A 1 4.40 -15.18 -2.51
CA MET A 1 3.40 -14.43 -3.31
C MET A 1 2.76 -13.33 -2.46
N ILE A 2 3.56 -12.34 -2.04
CA ILE A 2 3.13 -11.22 -1.16
C ILE A 2 2.75 -9.97 -2.01
N MET A 3 2.84 -10.06 -3.34
CA MET A 3 2.64 -8.91 -4.24
C MET A 3 1.29 -8.21 -4.13
N MET A 4 0.25 -8.95 -3.71
CA MET A 4 -1.11 -8.42 -3.63
C MET A 4 -1.43 -7.72 -2.30
N LEU A 5 -0.53 -7.77 -1.30
CA LEU A 5 -0.78 -7.19 0.02
C LEU A 5 -1.12 -5.69 0.01
N PRO A 6 -0.39 -4.79 -0.68
CA PRO A 6 -0.78 -3.39 -0.72
C PRO A 6 -2.15 -3.18 -1.39
N PHE A 7 -2.51 -4.00 -2.37
CA PHE A 7 -3.83 -3.95 -3.01
C PHE A 7 -4.94 -4.42 -2.07
N LEU A 8 -4.70 -5.48 -1.30
CA LEU A 8 -5.64 -6.00 -0.31
C LEU A 8 -5.89 -4.99 0.82
N THR A 9 -4.84 -4.38 1.36
CA THR A 9 -5.00 -3.37 2.42
C THR A 9 -5.63 -2.08 1.90
N GLY A 10 -5.36 -1.71 0.64
CA GLY A 10 -6.04 -0.62 -0.04
C GLY A 10 -7.54 -0.87 -0.23
N ALA A 11 -7.92 -2.09 -0.62
CA ALA A 11 -9.33 -2.50 -0.74
C ALA A 11 -10.06 -2.43 0.62
N LEU A 12 -9.40 -2.84 1.70
CA LEU A 12 -9.94 -2.70 3.06
C LEU A 12 -10.12 -1.23 3.47
N ALA A 13 -9.18 -0.37 3.13
CA ALA A 13 -9.31 1.07 3.37
C ALA A 13 -10.52 1.66 2.64
N ALA A 14 -10.68 1.34 1.35
CA ALA A 14 -11.84 1.76 0.56
C ALA A 14 -13.16 1.24 1.16
N TRP A 15 -13.21 -0.01 1.59
CA TRP A 15 -14.37 -0.61 2.25
C TRP A 15 -14.75 0.12 3.55
N PHE A 16 -13.77 0.42 4.40
CA PHE A 16 -14.02 1.21 5.61
C PHE A 16 -14.47 2.63 5.30
N GLY A 17 -13.94 3.23 4.21
CA GLY A 17 -14.40 4.50 3.67
C GLY A 17 -15.88 4.48 3.28
N MET A 18 -16.30 3.48 2.49
CA MET A 18 -17.71 3.29 2.09
C MET A 18 -18.64 3.06 3.28
N ARG A 19 -18.17 2.39 4.34
CA ARG A 19 -18.91 2.16 5.59
C ARG A 19 -18.94 3.38 6.52
N GLY A 20 -18.34 4.51 6.14
CA GLY A 20 -18.24 5.73 6.95
C GLY A 20 -17.29 5.63 8.15
N ARG A 21 -16.51 4.54 8.27
CA ARG A 21 -15.59 4.29 9.40
C ARG A 21 -14.25 4.98 9.18
N ARG A 22 -14.25 6.32 9.27
CA ARG A 22 -13.09 7.19 8.99
C ARG A 22 -11.80 6.77 9.72
N ARG A 23 -11.87 6.46 11.01
CA ARG A 23 -10.69 6.05 11.80
C ARG A 23 -10.06 4.76 11.27
N LEU A 24 -10.87 3.75 10.96
CA LEU A 24 -10.38 2.47 10.41
C LEU A 24 -9.87 2.62 8.98
N CYS A 25 -10.51 3.47 8.18
CA CYS A 25 -10.04 3.81 6.83
C CYS A 25 -8.64 4.42 6.87
N LEU A 26 -8.42 5.41 7.75
CA LEU A 26 -7.11 6.05 7.90
C LEU A 26 -6.03 5.07 8.38
N TRP A 27 -6.34 4.20 9.33
CA TRP A 27 -5.40 3.17 9.77
C TRP A 27 -5.08 2.16 8.66
N ALA A 28 -6.07 1.68 7.92
CA ALA A 28 -5.86 0.77 6.80
C ALA A 28 -5.07 1.42 5.65
N TRP A 29 -5.28 2.72 5.41
CA TRP A 29 -4.52 3.50 4.46
C TRP A 29 -3.05 3.64 4.89
N LEU A 30 -2.78 4.00 6.15
CA LEU A 30 -1.41 4.06 6.69
C LEU A 30 -0.70 2.71 6.60
N THR A 31 -1.38 1.63 6.95
CA THR A 31 -0.86 0.26 6.81
C THR A 31 -0.49 -0.05 5.36
N THR A 32 -1.34 0.36 4.41
CA THR A 32 -1.05 0.19 2.97
C THR A 32 0.22 0.92 2.55
N LEU A 33 0.41 2.15 3.03
CA LEU A 33 1.59 2.96 2.75
C LEU A 33 2.86 2.31 3.30
N VAL A 34 2.83 1.85 4.56
CA VAL A 34 3.97 1.16 5.19
C VAL A 34 4.33 -0.12 4.44
N ILE A 35 3.33 -0.95 4.09
CA ILE A 35 3.55 -2.16 3.31
C ILE A 35 4.20 -1.80 1.97
N TYR A 36 3.66 -0.83 1.24
CA TYR A 36 4.17 -0.41 -0.05
C TYR A 36 5.63 0.09 0.04
N ALA A 37 5.93 0.96 1.01
CA ALA A 37 7.28 1.49 1.21
C ALA A 37 8.30 0.39 1.54
N ALA A 38 7.94 -0.55 2.42
CA ALA A 38 8.77 -1.72 2.69
C ALA A 38 9.00 -2.55 1.42
N TRP A 39 7.95 -2.67 0.60
CA TRP A 39 8.00 -3.43 -0.65
C TRP A 39 8.90 -2.80 -1.70
N CYS A 40 8.87 -1.47 -1.85
CA CYS A 40 9.81 -0.70 -2.68
C CYS A 40 11.26 -1.01 -2.28
N LYS A 41 11.58 -1.04 -0.98
CA LYS A 41 12.93 -1.37 -0.52
C LYS A 41 13.41 -2.75 -1.00
N PHE A 42 12.51 -3.73 -1.07
CA PHE A 42 12.86 -5.11 -1.45
C PHE A 42 12.82 -5.38 -2.95
N HIS A 43 11.97 -4.68 -3.71
CA HIS A 43 11.69 -5.01 -5.11
C HIS A 43 12.11 -3.92 -6.10
N MET A 44 12.29 -2.67 -5.65
CA MET A 44 12.88 -1.59 -6.46
C MET A 44 14.37 -1.48 -6.14
N THR A 45 15.09 -2.59 -6.28
CA THR A 45 16.54 -2.67 -6.02
C THR A 45 17.38 -2.28 -7.23
N ASP A 46 16.82 -2.41 -8.44
CA ASP A 46 17.47 -1.96 -9.65
C ASP A 46 17.19 -0.47 -9.87
N ALA A 47 18.23 0.25 -10.28
CA ALA A 47 18.08 1.64 -10.69
C ALA A 47 17.01 1.71 -11.78
N LEU A 48 16.01 2.57 -11.59
CA LEU A 48 15.20 2.99 -12.74
C LEU A 48 16.20 3.54 -13.75
N GLY A 49 16.30 2.87 -14.91
CA GLY A 49 17.07 3.34 -16.05
C GLY A 49 16.45 4.61 -16.61
N PHE A 50 16.46 5.70 -15.82
CA PHE A 50 16.48 7.04 -16.36
C PHE A 50 17.85 7.17 -17.02
N SER A 51 17.90 6.70 -18.27
CA SER A 51 18.95 6.98 -19.23
C SER A 51 19.12 8.50 -19.26
N LEU A 52 20.16 8.99 -18.58
CA LEU A 52 20.77 10.30 -18.80
C LEU A 52 21.81 10.15 -19.90
#